data_AF-A0A958XNL1-F1
#
_entry.id   AF-A0A958XNL1-F1
#
_cell.length_a   1.000
_cell.length_b   1.000
_cell.length_c   1.000
_cell.angle_alpha   90.00
_cell.angle_beta   90.00
_cell.angle_gamma   90.00
#
_symmetry.space_group_name_H-M   'P 1'
#
loop_
_entity.id
_entity.type
_entity.pdbx_description
1 polymer ?
#
loop_
_entity_poly.entity_id
_entity_poly.type
_entity_poly.pdbx_seq_one_letter_code
_entity_poly.pdbx_strand_id
1 'polypeptide(L)'
;SDDFPVTFGFFLGVSKIAPVAEAYINPIIFLFIGGFMLALALEKWNLHRRIALTIIASVGANSQLIVMGFMIATGFLSMWISNTATTLMMVPIALAIVAQIYQHLPGKESENLLGKALMLAIAYSASIGGMATLVGTPTNLIFTGYVKEAYAVDISFDQWFVYGFPLSLMLM
;
A
#
# COMPACT_ATOMS: atom_id res chain seq x y z
N SER A 1 19.25 7.32 28.98
CA SER A 1 18.18 7.42 30.00
C SER A 1 17.11 8.40 29.51
N ASP A 2 16.70 8.26 28.24
CA ASP A 2 16.24 9.40 27.44
C ASP A 2 14.85 9.19 26.83
N ASP A 3 14.02 8.39 27.50
CA ASP A 3 12.60 8.21 27.16
C ASP A 3 11.70 9.09 28.05
N PHE A 4 12.10 10.35 28.28
CA PHE A 4 11.16 11.30 28.86
C PHE A 4 10.18 11.75 27.75
N PRO A 5 8.86 11.57 27.92
CA PRO A 5 7.88 12.02 26.95
C PRO A 5 8.09 13.51 26.67
N VAL A 6 8.29 13.89 25.41
CA VAL A 6 8.58 15.27 24.96
C VAL A 6 7.52 16.27 25.46
N THR A 7 6.30 15.79 25.72
CA THR A 7 5.21 16.54 26.34
C THR A 7 5.52 16.97 27.78
N PHE A 8 6.24 16.17 28.56
CA PHE A 8 6.61 16.46 29.94
C PHE A 8 7.73 17.51 30.02
N GLY A 9 8.68 17.48 29.09
CA GLY A 9 9.75 18.49 28.96
C GLY A 9 9.25 19.88 28.55
N PHE A 10 8.09 19.95 27.88
CA PHE A 10 7.38 21.18 27.55
C PHE A 10 6.76 21.84 28.79
N PHE A 11 6.07 21.06 29.63
CA PHE A 11 5.48 21.58 30.89
C PHE A 11 6.53 21.94 31.95
N LEU A 12 7.71 21.32 31.92
CA LEU A 12 8.82 21.61 32.84
C LEU A 12 9.74 22.75 32.37
N GLY A 13 9.48 23.37 31.21
CA GLY A 13 10.27 24.52 30.70
C GLY A 13 11.71 24.18 30.28
N VAL A 14 12.03 22.90 30.11
CA VAL A 14 13.40 22.41 29.80
C VAL A 14 13.70 22.44 28.29
N SER A 15 12.67 22.52 27.45
CA SER A 15 12.82 22.45 25.98
C SER A 15 12.48 23.80 25.33
N LYS A 16 13.43 24.43 24.62
CA LYS A 16 13.15 25.63 23.80
C LYS A 16 12.19 25.25 22.66
N ILE A 17 11.23 26.12 22.34
CA ILE A 17 10.16 25.88 21.33
C ILE A 17 10.73 25.66 19.91
N ALA A 18 11.85 26.30 19.57
CA ALA A 18 12.44 26.29 18.24
C ALA A 18 12.91 24.89 17.74
N PRO A 19 13.71 24.11 18.50
CA PRO A 19 14.16 22.79 18.04
C PRO A 19 13.03 21.76 17.88
N VAL A 20 11.94 21.90 18.62
CA VAL A 20 10.76 21.03 18.46
C VAL A 20 10.05 21.33 17.14
N ALA A 21 9.92 22.60 16.78
CA ALA A 21 9.29 23.01 15.51
C ALA A 21 10.12 22.59 14.27
N GLU A 22 11.45 22.63 14.36
CA GLU A 22 12.34 22.17 13.28
C GLU A 22 12.19 20.67 12.98
N ALA A 23 11.94 19.84 14.01
CA ALA A 23 11.68 18.41 13.82
C ALA A 23 10.39 18.10 13.03
N TYR A 24 9.40 19.00 13.03
CA TYR A 24 8.17 18.87 12.24
C TYR A 24 8.31 19.31 10.78
N ILE A 25 9.39 20.02 10.41
CA ILE A 25 9.64 20.50 9.04
C ILE A 25 10.60 19.52 8.34
N ASN A 26 10.22 18.24 8.29
CA ASN A 26 10.97 17.23 7.55
C ASN A 26 10.37 17.05 6.14
N PRO A 27 11.16 17.12 5.05
CA PRO A 27 10.69 16.83 3.69
C PRO A 27 9.91 15.52 3.54
N ILE A 28 10.23 14.51 4.36
CA ILE A 28 9.54 13.21 4.40
C ILE A 28 8.07 13.37 4.84
N ILE A 29 7.78 14.29 5.77
CA ILE A 29 6.41 14.59 6.22
C ILE A 29 5.61 15.23 5.08
N PHE A 30 6.22 16.14 4.32
CA PHE A 30 5.57 16.73 3.14
C PHE A 30 5.33 15.71 2.03
N LEU A 31 6.27 14.79 1.79
CA LEU A 31 6.08 13.68 0.85
C LEU A 31 4.92 12.77 1.28
N PHE A 32 4.83 12.48 2.58
CA PHE A 32 3.73 11.68 3.14
C PHE A 32 2.37 12.35 2.96
N ILE A 33 2.27 13.64 3.29
CA ILE A 33 1.03 14.42 3.11
C ILE A 33 0.66 14.50 1.63
N GLY A 34 1.61 14.80 0.74
CA GLY A 34 1.38 14.85 -0.71
C GLY A 34 0.92 13.50 -1.26
N GLY A 35 1.56 12.41 -0.82
CA GLY A 35 1.17 11.04 -1.16
C GLY A 35 -0.25 10.69 -0.73
N PHE A 36 -0.63 11.04 0.51
CA PHE A 36 -2.01 10.85 0.96
C PHE A 36 -3.02 11.73 0.22
N MET A 37 -2.68 12.98 -0.08
CA MET A 37 -3.56 13.84 -0.87
C MET A 37 -3.80 13.25 -2.27
N LEU A 38 -2.78 12.69 -2.90
CA LEU A 38 -2.91 11.97 -4.17
C LEU A 38 -3.78 10.71 -4.01
N ALA A 39 -3.54 9.90 -2.98
CA ALA A 39 -4.34 8.71 -2.69
C ALA A 39 -5.84 9.06 -2.49
N LEU A 40 -6.13 10.07 -1.68
CA LEU A 40 -7.49 10.56 -1.43
C LEU A 40 -8.14 11.15 -2.69
N ALA A 41 -7.37 11.82 -3.54
CA ALA A 41 -7.88 12.29 -4.83
C ALA A 41 -8.27 11.10 -5.71
N LEU A 42 -7.38 10.11 -5.89
CA LEU A 42 -7.66 8.89 -6.63
C LEU A 42 -8.89 8.16 -6.07
N GLU A 43 -9.07 8.18 -4.75
CA GLU A 43 -10.22 7.63 -4.05
C GLU A 43 -11.52 8.37 -4.40
N LYS A 44 -11.53 9.70 -4.23
CA LYS A 44 -12.68 10.57 -4.50
C LYS A 44 -13.22 10.42 -5.92
N TRP A 45 -12.33 10.25 -6.90
CA TRP A 45 -12.71 10.07 -8.30
C TRP A 45 -13.05 8.61 -8.67
N ASN A 46 -12.99 7.68 -7.73
CA ASN A 46 -13.13 6.23 -7.97
C ASN A 46 -12.19 5.70 -9.06
N LEU A 47 -11.06 6.39 -9.31
CA LEU A 47 -10.16 6.08 -10.42
C LEU A 47 -9.50 4.72 -10.21
N HIS A 48 -9.05 4.46 -8.98
CA HIS A 48 -8.49 3.19 -8.55
C HIS A 48 -9.44 2.00 -8.85
N ARG A 49 -10.76 2.15 -8.62
CA ARG A 49 -11.76 1.13 -8.96
C ARG A 49 -11.88 0.91 -10.46
N ARG A 50 -11.86 1.99 -11.25
CA ARG A 50 -11.87 1.89 -12.72
C ARG A 50 -10.64 1.15 -13.23
N ILE A 51 -9.46 1.46 -12.69
CA ILE A 51 -8.20 0.80 -13.04
C ILE A 51 -8.26 -0.69 -12.68
N ALA A 52 -8.68 -1.03 -11.45
CA ALA A 52 -8.83 -2.42 -11.02
C ALA A 52 -9.74 -3.22 -11.96
N LEU A 53 -10.94 -2.69 -12.23
CA LEU A 53 -11.91 -3.34 -13.09
C LEU A 53 -11.42 -3.44 -14.54
N THR A 54 -10.66 -2.47 -15.03
CA THR A 54 -10.08 -2.52 -16.39
C THR A 54 -9.02 -3.62 -16.48
N ILE A 55 -8.16 -3.75 -15.47
CA ILE A 55 -7.16 -4.83 -15.40
C ILE A 55 -7.85 -6.19 -15.30
N ILE A 56 -8.91 -6.31 -14.49
CA ILE A 56 -9.63 -7.58 -14.35
C ILE A 56 -10.43 -7.89 -15.62
N ALA A 57 -11.00 -6.90 -16.29
CA ALA A 57 -11.77 -7.11 -17.52
C ALA A 57 -10.89 -7.51 -18.72
N SER A 58 -9.61 -7.11 -18.74
CA SER A 58 -8.66 -7.57 -19.77
C SER A 58 -8.20 -9.00 -19.53
N VAL A 59 -8.36 -9.50 -18.31
CA VAL A 59 -8.01 -10.83 -17.88
C VAL A 59 -9.20 -11.76 -18.15
N GLY A 60 -9.04 -12.66 -19.12
CA GLY A 60 -10.12 -13.54 -19.60
C GLY A 60 -10.68 -14.52 -18.55
N ALA A 61 -11.47 -15.50 -18.99
CA ALA A 61 -12.24 -16.38 -18.11
C ALA A 61 -11.44 -17.53 -17.43
N ASN A 62 -10.11 -17.53 -17.50
CA ASN A 62 -9.28 -18.58 -16.88
C ASN A 62 -9.03 -18.24 -15.41
N SER A 63 -9.38 -19.16 -14.50
CA SER A 63 -9.16 -19.02 -13.04
C SER A 63 -7.75 -18.58 -12.66
N GLN A 64 -6.71 -19.08 -13.34
CA GLN A 64 -5.31 -18.68 -13.06
C GLN A 64 -5.04 -17.23 -13.46
N LEU A 65 -5.53 -16.84 -14.64
CA LEU A 65 -5.37 -15.47 -15.12
C LEU A 65 -6.12 -14.50 -14.22
N ILE A 66 -7.32 -14.86 -13.75
CA ILE A 66 -8.10 -14.04 -12.82
C ILE A 66 -7.31 -13.79 -11.53
N VAL A 67 -6.72 -14.83 -10.94
CA VAL A 67 -5.88 -14.66 -9.74
C VAL A 67 -4.71 -13.71 -10.04
N MET A 68 -3.99 -13.91 -11.15
CA MET A 68 -2.88 -13.05 -11.56
C MET A 68 -3.32 -11.59 -11.79
N GLY A 69 -4.48 -11.38 -12.43
CA GLY A 69 -5.08 -10.06 -12.63
C GLY A 69 -5.39 -9.36 -11.31
N PHE A 70 -5.96 -10.09 -10.35
CA PHE A 70 -6.20 -9.59 -9.00
C PHE A 70 -4.89 -9.29 -8.27
N MET A 71 -3.86 -10.12 -8.41
CA MET A 71 -2.55 -9.86 -7.81
C MET A 71 -2.00 -8.53 -8.33
N ILE A 72 -1.83 -8.41 -9.65
CA ILE A 72 -1.27 -7.21 -10.29
C ILE A 72 -2.08 -5.96 -9.95
N ALA A 73 -3.41 -6.02 -10.06
CA ALA A 73 -4.27 -4.88 -9.74
C ALA A 73 -4.14 -4.49 -8.27
N THR A 74 -4.14 -5.46 -7.35
CA THR A 74 -4.03 -5.20 -5.91
C THR A 74 -2.67 -4.59 -5.58
N GLY A 75 -1.57 -5.19 -6.05
CA GLY A 75 -0.24 -4.67 -5.76
C GLY A 75 -0.03 -3.28 -6.34
N PHE A 76 -0.44 -3.04 -7.58
CA PHE A 76 -0.35 -1.71 -8.20
C PHE A 76 -1.12 -0.66 -7.41
N LEU A 77 -2.35 -0.95 -6.98
CA LEU A 77 -3.13 -0.01 -6.17
C LEU A 77 -2.48 0.23 -4.79
N SER A 78 -1.92 -0.82 -4.19
CA SER A 78 -1.25 -0.73 -2.89
C SER A 78 0.06 0.07 -2.92
N MET A 79 0.62 0.34 -4.12
CA MET A 79 1.76 1.25 -4.26
C MET A 79 1.39 2.70 -3.93
N TRP A 80 0.12 3.07 -4.08
CA TRP A 80 -0.35 4.46 -3.98
C TRP A 80 -1.37 4.65 -2.86
N ILE A 81 -2.07 3.58 -2.48
CA ILE A 81 -3.10 3.53 -1.46
C ILE A 81 -2.61 2.64 -0.33
N SER A 82 -3.08 2.85 0.90
CA SER A 82 -2.73 1.97 2.01
C SER A 82 -3.15 0.50 1.76
N ASN A 83 -2.33 -0.45 2.21
CA ASN A 83 -2.59 -1.89 2.06
C ASN A 83 -3.98 -2.29 2.60
N THR A 84 -4.39 -1.71 3.73
CA THR A 84 -5.70 -1.97 4.34
C THR A 84 -6.83 -1.47 3.45
N ALA A 85 -6.78 -0.23 2.97
CA ALA A 85 -7.81 0.31 2.08
C ALA A 85 -7.89 -0.48 0.77
N THR A 86 -6.74 -0.79 0.16
CA THR A 86 -6.68 -1.60 -1.06
C THR A 86 -7.31 -2.98 -0.86
N THR A 87 -7.02 -3.64 0.26
CA THR A 87 -7.61 -4.95 0.58
C THR A 87 -9.14 -4.86 0.74
N LEU A 88 -9.61 -3.90 1.55
CA LEU A 88 -11.04 -3.68 1.79
C LEU A 88 -11.83 -3.40 0.50
N MET A 89 -11.15 -2.80 -0.48
CA MET A 89 -11.72 -2.53 -1.81
C MET A 89 -11.74 -3.75 -2.72
N MET A 90 -10.66 -4.54 -2.74
CA MET A 90 -10.52 -5.67 -3.66
C MET A 90 -11.33 -6.89 -3.21
N VAL A 91 -11.50 -7.10 -1.90
CA VAL A 91 -12.28 -8.22 -1.34
C VAL A 91 -13.72 -8.28 -1.88
N PRO A 92 -14.56 -7.22 -1.81
CA PRO A 92 -15.92 -7.29 -2.34
C PRO A 92 -15.96 -7.50 -3.86
N ILE A 93 -14.97 -6.97 -4.59
CA ILE A 93 -14.86 -7.19 -6.04
C ILE A 93 -14.54 -8.66 -6.34
N ALA A 94 -13.61 -9.26 -5.60
CA ALA A 94 -13.26 -10.67 -5.74
C ALA A 94 -14.43 -11.58 -5.40
N LEU A 95 -15.18 -11.28 -4.33
CA LEU A 95 -16.38 -12.03 -3.96
C LEU A 95 -17.44 -11.97 -5.08
N ALA A 96 -17.65 -10.80 -5.69
CA ALA A 96 -18.57 -10.66 -6.81
C ALA A 96 -18.14 -11.50 -8.03
N ILE A 97 -16.85 -11.52 -8.35
CA ILE A 97 -16.30 -12.32 -9.46
C ILE A 97 -16.43 -13.83 -9.19
N VAL A 98 -16.10 -14.28 -7.98
CA VAL A 98 -16.26 -15.70 -7.58
C VAL A 98 -17.71 -16.14 -7.69
N ALA A 99 -18.64 -15.32 -7.22
CA ALA A 99 -20.09 -15.61 -7.33
C ALA A 99 -20.56 -15.68 -8.80
N GLN A 100 -20.03 -14.82 -9.67
CA GLN A 100 -20.39 -14.81 -11.09
C GLN A 100 -19.88 -16.06 -11.83
N ILE A 101 -18.65 -16.48 -11.54
CA ILE A 101 -18.02 -17.67 -12.13
C ILE A 101 -18.77 -18.93 -11.68
N TYR A 102 -19.14 -19.00 -10.40
CA TYR A 102 -19.90 -20.13 -9.85
C TYR A 102 -21.21 -20.40 -10.60
N GLN A 103 -21.93 -19.35 -11.03
CA GLN A 103 -23.18 -19.52 -11.80
C GLN A 103 -22.98 -20.27 -13.12
N HIS A 104 -21.76 -20.24 -13.67
CA HIS A 104 -21.44 -20.84 -14.97
C HIS A 104 -20.73 -22.19 -14.86
N LEU A 105 -20.03 -22.47 -13.74
CA LEU A 105 -19.25 -23.70 -13.51
C LEU A 105 -19.71 -24.41 -12.22
N PRO A 106 -20.70 -25.32 -12.27
CA PRO A 106 -21.22 -25.97 -11.07
C PRO A 106 -20.22 -26.98 -10.48
N GLY A 107 -19.55 -26.60 -9.38
CA GLY A 107 -18.67 -27.47 -8.61
C GLY A 107 -18.26 -26.86 -7.25
N LYS A 108 -18.85 -27.34 -6.15
CA LYS A 108 -18.69 -26.76 -4.79
C LYS A 108 -17.26 -26.77 -4.24
N GLU A 109 -16.39 -27.69 -4.65
CA GLU A 109 -14.98 -27.70 -4.22
C GLU A 109 -14.14 -26.64 -4.93
N SER A 110 -14.34 -26.45 -6.24
CA SER A 110 -13.62 -25.44 -7.02
C SER A 110 -13.97 -24.02 -6.59
N GLU A 111 -15.20 -23.80 -6.10
CA GLU A 111 -15.68 -22.53 -5.54
C GLU A 111 -14.86 -22.09 -4.34
N ASN A 112 -14.68 -23.00 -3.38
CA ASN A 112 -13.94 -22.73 -2.16
C ASN A 112 -12.44 -22.52 -2.43
N LEU A 113 -11.86 -23.24 -3.40
CA LEU A 113 -10.44 -23.11 -3.73
C LEU A 113 -10.14 -21.79 -4.43
N LEU A 114 -10.92 -21.39 -5.44
CA LEU A 114 -10.72 -20.12 -6.14
C LEU A 114 -10.94 -18.92 -5.22
N GLY A 115 -12.02 -18.94 -4.43
CA GLY A 115 -12.29 -17.89 -3.46
C GLY A 115 -11.16 -17.73 -2.44
N LYS A 116 -10.68 -18.83 -1.85
CA LYS A 116 -9.54 -18.81 -0.92
C LYS A 116 -8.26 -18.33 -1.59
N ALA A 117 -7.98 -18.80 -2.81
CA ALA A 117 -6.80 -18.38 -3.57
C ALA A 117 -6.83 -16.88 -3.86
N LEU A 118 -7.97 -16.32 -4.26
CA LEU A 118 -8.13 -14.89 -4.48
C LEU A 118 -7.98 -14.06 -3.21
N MET A 119 -8.56 -14.50 -2.09
CA MET A 119 -8.40 -13.80 -0.81
C MET A 119 -6.93 -13.76 -0.37
N LEU A 120 -6.22 -14.88 -0.49
CA LEU A 120 -4.78 -14.95 -0.18
C LEU A 120 -3.96 -14.11 -1.14
N ALA A 121 -4.25 -14.20 -2.44
CA ALA A 121 -3.58 -13.43 -3.47
C ALA A 121 -3.70 -11.92 -3.21
N ILE A 122 -4.89 -11.43 -2.86
CA ILE A 122 -5.12 -10.02 -2.51
C ILE A 122 -4.32 -9.64 -1.26
N ALA A 123 -4.40 -10.44 -0.19
CA ALA A 123 -3.72 -10.11 1.07
C ALA A 123 -2.19 -10.00 0.91
N TYR A 124 -1.56 -10.95 0.22
CA TYR A 124 -0.12 -10.91 -0.05
C TYR A 124 0.24 -9.81 -1.05
N SER A 125 -0.53 -9.65 -2.12
CA SER A 125 -0.27 -8.63 -3.15
C SER A 125 -0.38 -7.21 -2.60
N ALA A 126 -1.35 -6.94 -1.72
CA ALA A 126 -1.45 -5.64 -1.06
C ALA A 126 -0.19 -5.35 -0.23
N SER A 127 0.27 -6.34 0.53
CA SER A 127 1.46 -6.20 1.37
C SER A 127 2.74 -6.00 0.54
N ILE A 128 2.88 -6.78 -0.54
CA ILE A 128 4.04 -6.73 -1.46
C ILE A 128 4.05 -5.44 -2.28
N GLY A 129 2.89 -5.01 -2.79
CA GLY A 129 2.75 -3.77 -3.55
C GLY A 129 3.07 -2.53 -2.72
N GLY A 130 2.69 -2.51 -1.45
CA GLY A 130 2.99 -1.41 -0.53
C GLY A 130 4.50 -1.19 -0.29
N MET A 131 5.35 -2.19 -0.54
CA MET A 131 6.80 -2.05 -0.43
C MET A 131 7.44 -1.35 -1.64
N ALA A 132 6.73 -1.27 -2.77
CA ALA A 132 7.29 -0.80 -4.03
C ALA A 132 7.68 0.69 -4.02
N THR A 133 6.96 1.51 -3.26
CA THR A 133 7.15 2.97 -3.21
C THR A 133 7.28 3.44 -1.75
N LEU A 134 7.85 4.63 -1.56
CA LEU A 134 7.88 5.25 -0.22
C LEU A 134 6.46 5.54 0.31
N VAL A 135 5.51 5.87 -0.56
CA VAL A 135 4.15 6.27 -0.15
C VAL A 135 3.27 5.06 0.20
N GLY A 136 3.60 3.86 -0.29
CA GLY A 136 2.78 2.67 -0.13
C GLY A 136 2.55 2.27 1.34
N THR A 137 3.57 2.37 2.19
CA THR A 137 3.42 2.09 3.63
C THR A 137 4.16 3.10 4.52
N PRO A 138 3.60 3.43 5.70
CA PRO A 138 4.28 4.29 6.67
C PRO A 138 5.66 3.76 7.10
N THR A 139 5.85 2.44 7.08
CA THR A 139 7.13 1.80 7.45
C THR A 139 8.27 2.23 6.54
N ASN A 140 8.02 2.41 5.24
CA ASN A 140 9.06 2.81 4.27
C ASN A 140 9.53 4.24 4.56
N LEU A 141 8.59 5.15 4.86
CA LEU A 141 8.90 6.54 5.22
C LEU A 141 9.64 6.64 6.56
N ILE A 142 9.18 5.92 7.58
CA ILE A 142 9.86 5.88 8.88
C ILE A 142 11.30 5.36 8.70
N PHE A 143 11.49 4.32 7.88
CA PHE A 143 12.81 3.79 7.58
C PHE A 143 13.71 4.84 6.92
N THR A 144 13.22 5.56 5.89
CA THR A 144 14.01 6.64 5.27
C THR A 144 14.35 7.77 6.24
N GLY A 145 13.43 8.11 7.15
CA GLY A 145 13.67 9.11 8.19
C GLY A 145 14.76 8.65 9.16
N TYR A 146 14.70 7.39 9.59
CA TYR A 146 15.71 6.80 10.46
C TYR A 146 17.09 6.73 9.80
N VAL A 147 17.17 6.29 8.53
CA VAL A 147 18.45 6.22 7.80
C VAL A 147 19.07 7.61 7.63
N LYS A 148 18.24 8.62 7.38
CA LYS A 148 18.68 10.02 7.31
C LYS A 148 19.24 10.51 8.65
N GLU A 149 18.63 10.15 9.77
CA GLU A 149 19.08 10.54 11.10
C GLU A 149 20.34 9.77 11.54
N ALA A 150 20.36 8.44 11.39
CA ALA A 150 21.41 7.58 11.90
C ALA A 150 22.67 7.58 11.02
N TYR A 151 22.52 7.70 9.70
CA TYR A 151 23.62 7.55 8.73
C TYR A 151 23.85 8.79 7.86
N ALA A 152 23.08 9.88 8.05
CA ALA A 152 23.12 11.08 7.20
C ALA A 152 22.92 10.81 5.70
N VAL A 153 22.23 9.71 5.36
CA VAL A 153 21.91 9.33 3.98
C VAL A 153 20.47 9.72 3.68
N ASP A 154 20.28 10.60 2.69
CA ASP A 154 18.95 11.00 2.24
C ASP A 154 18.49 10.06 1.11
N ILE A 155 17.48 9.22 1.38
CA ILE A 155 16.90 8.33 0.38
C ILE A 155 15.71 9.04 -0.27
N SER A 156 15.89 9.38 -1.54
CA SER A 156 14.85 10.01 -2.36
C SER A 156 13.83 8.99 -2.91
N PHE A 157 12.68 9.48 -3.37
CA PHE A 157 11.60 8.65 -3.91
C PHE A 157 12.05 7.80 -5.11
N ASP A 158 12.79 8.40 -6.04
CA ASP A 158 13.32 7.73 -7.23
C ASP A 158 14.34 6.64 -6.87
N GLN A 159 15.23 6.94 -5.92
CA GLN A 159 16.18 5.94 -5.42
C GLN A 159 15.46 4.75 -4.80
N TRP A 160 14.46 4.99 -3.94
CA TRP A 160 13.66 3.91 -3.39
C TRP A 160 12.96 3.12 -4.49
N PHE A 161 12.32 3.81 -5.44
CA PHE A 161 11.55 3.18 -6.49
C PHE A 161 12.38 2.22 -7.35
N VAL A 162 13.62 2.59 -7.69
CA VAL A 162 14.53 1.74 -8.48
C VAL A 162 14.84 0.41 -7.79
N TYR A 163 14.80 0.33 -6.46
CA TYR A 163 15.03 -0.93 -5.72
C TYR A 163 13.73 -1.60 -5.27
N GLY A 164 12.80 -0.82 -4.71
CA GLY A 164 11.54 -1.30 -4.15
C GLY A 164 10.60 -1.86 -5.21
N PHE A 165 10.48 -1.20 -6.37
CA PHE A 165 9.57 -1.66 -7.42
C PHE A 165 10.00 -2.99 -8.05
N PRO A 166 11.26 -3.19 -8.47
CA PRO A 166 11.69 -4.50 -8.97
C PRO A 166 11.61 -5.61 -7.91
N LEU A 167 11.91 -5.31 -6.64
CA LEU A 167 11.77 -6.27 -5.55
C LEU A 167 10.32 -6.71 -5.36
N SER A 168 9.38 -5.76 -5.37
CA SER A 168 7.95 -6.02 -5.27
C SER A 168 7.46 -6.90 -6.43
N LEU A 169 7.91 -6.62 -7.65
CA LEU A 169 7.60 -7.43 -8.83
C LEU A 169 8.17 -8.85 -8.77
N MET A 170 9.37 -9.04 -8.20
CA MET A 170 9.95 -10.37 -8.04
C MET A 170 9.23 -11.23 -7.01
N LEU A 171 8.59 -10.62 -6.02
CA LEU A 171 7.85 -11.31 -4.96
C LEU A 171 6.42 -11.70 -5.37
N MET A 172 5.89 -11.11 -6.44
CA MET A 172 4.56 -11.38 -7.00
C MET A 172 4.58 -12.56 -7.98
#